data_AF-A0A819BC09-F1
#
_entry.id   AF-A0A819BC09-F1
#
_cell.length_a   1.000
_cell.length_b   1.000
_cell.length_c   1.000
_cell.angle_alpha   90.00
_cell.angle_beta   90.00
_cell.angle_gamma   90.00
#
_symmetry.space_group_name_H-M   'P 1'
#
loop_
_entity.id
_entity.type
_entity.pdbx_description
1 polymer ?
#
loop_
_entity_poly.entity_id
_entity_poly.type
_entity_poly.pdbx_seq_one_letter_code
_entity_poly.pdbx_strand_id
1 'polypeptide(L)'
;MTSFIAFFLLFALVISGIESDISCTFSRSTKKVKCGYQECSAVTDDTPIGYYKLGAVEFNQGKNKNWVNLYPRKKNGNDYWDYYCENPDTRRSKIALHPGSRSMGCISVPDANCWSALEKLLTSERSSILSVTGVERSGYRSYISFSCNGGLGAGKQIKKTVSVIGSLKVTH
;
A
#
# COMPACT_ATOMS: atom_id res chain seq x y z
N MET A 1 -45.87 -12.03 -27.38
CA MET A 1 -45.45 -11.17 -26.25
C MET A 1 -44.22 -11.69 -25.50
N THR A 2 -43.44 -12.63 -26.06
CA THR A 2 -42.25 -13.24 -25.41
C THR A 2 -40.91 -12.64 -25.88
N SER A 3 -40.91 -11.84 -26.95
CA SER A 3 -39.68 -11.32 -27.59
C SER A 3 -39.06 -10.12 -26.82
N PHE A 4 -39.86 -9.32 -26.13
CA PHE A 4 -39.37 -8.12 -25.43
C PHE A 4 -38.62 -8.41 -24.13
N ILE A 5 -38.90 -9.56 -23.49
CA ILE A 5 -38.28 -9.93 -22.20
C ILE A 5 -36.83 -10.41 -22.43
N ALA A 6 -36.56 -11.08 -23.55
CA ALA A 6 -35.21 -11.55 -23.90
C ALA A 6 -34.23 -10.39 -24.16
N PHE A 7 -34.71 -9.28 -24.74
CA PHE A 7 -33.89 -8.10 -24.99
C PHE A 7 -33.52 -7.36 -23.69
N PHE A 8 -34.45 -7.28 -22.74
CA PHE A 8 -34.19 -6.67 -21.43
C PHE A 8 -33.20 -7.46 -20.58
N LEU A 9 -33.22 -8.79 -20.64
CA LEU A 9 -32.26 -9.64 -19.93
C LEU A 9 -30.86 -9.60 -20.55
N LEU A 10 -30.77 -9.47 -21.88
CA LEU A 10 -29.49 -9.23 -22.57
C LEU A 10 -28.92 -7.84 -22.27
N PHE A 11 -29.76 -6.80 -22.14
CA PHE A 11 -29.29 -5.46 -21.79
C PHE A 11 -28.89 -5.36 -20.32
N ALA A 12 -29.59 -6.05 -19.41
CA ALA A 12 -29.24 -6.08 -17.99
C ALA A 12 -27.91 -6.80 -17.71
N LEU A 13 -27.51 -7.77 -18.53
CA LEU A 13 -26.23 -8.48 -18.39
C LEU A 13 -25.01 -7.68 -18.89
N VAL A 14 -25.22 -6.59 -19.62
CA VAL A 14 -24.14 -5.72 -20.12
C VAL A 14 -23.81 -4.58 -19.14
N ILE A 15 -24.66 -4.35 -18.12
CA ILE A 15 -24.45 -3.36 -17.06
C ILE A 15 -24.00 -4.03 -15.74
N SER A 16 -23.42 -5.23 -15.78
CA SER A 16 -22.49 -5.65 -14.74
C SER A 16 -21.24 -4.80 -14.92
N GLY A 17 -21.22 -3.66 -14.20
CA GLY A 17 -20.11 -2.73 -14.16
C GLY A 17 -18.79 -3.48 -14.03
N ILE A 18 -17.92 -3.26 -15.00
CA ILE A 18 -16.54 -3.72 -14.95
C ILE A 18 -15.91 -2.95 -13.78
N GLU A 19 -15.92 -3.52 -12.57
CA GLU A 19 -15.06 -3.09 -11.48
C GLU A 19 -13.64 -3.31 -11.98
N SER A 20 -13.02 -2.25 -12.49
CA SER A 20 -11.61 -2.28 -12.86
C SER A 20 -10.80 -2.29 -11.58
N ASP A 21 -10.17 -3.42 -11.30
CA ASP A 21 -9.15 -3.47 -10.25
C ASP A 21 -8.02 -2.51 -10.64
N ILE A 22 -7.75 -1.53 -9.78
CA ILE A 22 -6.68 -0.56 -10.02
C ILE A 22 -5.39 -1.04 -9.38
N SER A 23 -4.33 -1.04 -10.17
CA SER A 23 -2.98 -1.32 -9.69
C SER A 23 -2.26 -0.01 -9.40
N CYS A 24 -1.53 -0.02 -8.29
CA CYS A 24 -0.68 1.08 -7.89
C CYS A 24 0.80 0.70 -8.01
N THR A 25 1.63 1.68 -8.30
CA THR A 25 3.08 1.57 -8.28
C THR A 25 3.67 2.76 -7.54
N PHE A 26 4.77 2.54 -6.82
CA PHE A 26 5.57 3.59 -6.25
C PHE A 26 7.03 3.35 -6.59
N SER A 27 7.65 4.34 -7.24
CA SER A 27 9.06 4.29 -7.61
C SER A 27 9.90 5.14 -6.67
N ARG A 28 10.85 4.51 -5.98
CA ARG A 28 11.80 5.21 -5.10
C ARG A 28 12.75 6.13 -5.87
N SER A 29 13.02 5.83 -7.15
CA SER A 29 13.92 6.64 -7.98
C SER A 29 13.27 7.92 -8.45
N THR A 30 12.03 7.84 -8.94
CA THR A 30 11.29 9.02 -9.43
C THR A 30 10.51 9.74 -8.33
N LYS A 31 10.35 9.10 -7.16
CA LYS A 31 9.53 9.61 -6.04
C LYS A 31 8.09 9.89 -6.48
N LYS A 32 7.54 8.98 -7.27
CA LYS A 32 6.17 9.04 -7.78
C LYS A 32 5.37 7.83 -7.33
N VAL A 33 4.15 8.07 -6.85
CA VAL A 33 3.11 7.06 -6.71
C VAL A 33 2.13 7.23 -7.86
N LYS A 34 1.80 6.13 -8.54
CA LYS A 34 0.84 6.09 -9.64
C LYS A 34 -0.19 5.01 -9.37
N CYS A 35 -1.47 5.37 -9.39
CA CYS A 35 -2.58 4.43 -9.33
C CYS A 35 -3.48 4.74 -10.53
N GLY A 36 -3.66 3.77 -11.43
CA GLY A 36 -4.41 3.97 -12.67
C GLY A 36 -3.91 5.19 -13.45
N TYR A 37 -4.77 6.18 -13.63
CA TYR A 37 -4.44 7.43 -14.34
C TYR A 37 -3.88 8.54 -13.42
N GLN A 38 -3.98 8.41 -12.10
CA GLN A 38 -3.49 9.42 -11.16
C GLN A 38 -2.02 9.17 -10.82
N GLU A 39 -1.19 10.21 -10.96
CA GLU A 39 0.21 10.19 -10.54
C GLU A 39 0.51 11.36 -9.59
N CYS A 40 1.18 11.08 -8.48
CA CYS A 40 1.52 12.06 -7.46
C CYS A 40 3.00 11.98 -7.08
N SER A 41 3.60 13.14 -6.80
CA SER A 41 4.86 13.21 -6.07
C SER A 41 4.65 12.65 -4.66
N ALA A 42 5.55 11.77 -4.23
CA ALA A 42 5.50 11.15 -2.92
C ALA A 42 6.89 11.07 -2.30
N VAL A 43 6.93 11.22 -0.98
CA VAL A 43 8.14 11.05 -0.19
C VAL A 43 8.10 9.70 0.50
N THR A 44 9.26 9.02 0.46
CA THR A 44 9.52 7.89 1.34
C THR A 44 10.95 7.96 1.84
N ASP A 45 11.14 7.68 3.12
CA ASP A 45 12.48 7.50 3.69
C ASP A 45 13.00 6.10 3.33
N ASP A 46 12.14 5.07 3.45
CA ASP A 46 12.58 3.68 3.41
C ASP A 46 11.46 2.63 3.39
N THR A 47 10.33 2.90 2.74
CA THR A 47 9.36 1.82 2.46
C THR A 47 10.07 0.66 1.75
N PRO A 48 10.02 -0.58 2.30
CA PRO A 48 10.66 -1.73 1.69
C PRO A 48 10.21 -1.97 0.24
N ILE A 49 11.10 -2.53 -0.57
CA ILE A 49 10.74 -2.94 -1.93
C ILE A 49 9.91 -4.22 -1.86
N GLY A 50 8.93 -4.33 -2.74
CA GLY A 50 8.06 -5.49 -2.81
C GLY A 50 6.62 -5.16 -3.21
N TYR A 51 5.75 -6.14 -3.01
CA TYR A 51 4.32 -6.01 -3.27
C TYR A 51 3.57 -5.84 -1.97
N TYR A 52 2.54 -5.00 -2.02
CA TYR A 52 1.70 -4.69 -0.87
C TYR A 52 0.25 -4.86 -1.29
N LYS A 53 -0.56 -5.52 -0.45
CA LYS A 53 -2.01 -5.39 -0.56
C LYS A 53 -2.42 -4.02 -0.03
N LEU A 54 -3.29 -3.34 -0.76
CA LEU A 54 -3.91 -2.09 -0.32
C LEU A 54 -5.09 -2.41 0.60
N GLY A 55 -5.13 -1.76 1.76
CA GLY A 55 -6.29 -1.76 2.64
C GLY A 55 -7.42 -0.88 2.11
N ALA A 56 -8.52 -0.84 2.86
CA ALA A 56 -9.52 0.19 2.64
C ALA A 56 -8.96 1.58 3.01
N VAL A 57 -9.55 2.63 2.44
CA VAL A 57 -9.33 3.99 2.90
C VAL A 57 -9.96 4.13 4.28
N GLU A 58 -9.12 4.47 5.27
CA GLU A 58 -9.53 4.60 6.67
C GLU A 58 -9.18 5.98 7.20
N PHE A 59 -10.10 6.55 7.98
CA PHE A 59 -9.83 7.80 8.69
C PHE A 59 -8.96 7.54 9.92
N ASN A 60 -7.76 8.13 9.95
CA ASN A 60 -6.92 8.11 11.12
C ASN A 60 -7.26 9.27 12.06
N GLN A 61 -7.92 8.96 13.18
CA GLN A 61 -8.28 9.95 14.21
C GLN A 61 -7.07 10.71 14.77
N GLY A 62 -5.96 10.03 15.03
CA GLY A 62 -4.75 10.65 15.60
C GLY A 62 -4.00 11.60 14.67
N LYS A 63 -4.28 11.56 13.36
CA LYS A 63 -3.67 12.41 12.33
C LYS A 63 -4.68 13.28 11.59
N ASN A 64 -5.97 13.13 11.90
CA ASN A 64 -7.10 13.82 11.26
C ASN A 64 -7.07 13.74 9.72
N LYS A 65 -6.71 12.56 9.19
CA LYS A 65 -6.41 12.33 7.77
C LYS A 65 -6.80 10.92 7.37
N ASN A 66 -7.31 10.77 6.15
CA ASN A 66 -7.51 9.46 5.54
C ASN A 66 -6.19 8.87 5.08
N TRP A 67 -6.07 7.54 5.17
CA TRP A 67 -4.90 6.81 4.69
C TRP A 67 -5.29 5.41 4.21
N VAL A 68 -4.33 4.72 3.61
CA VAL A 68 -4.47 3.32 3.20
C VAL A 68 -3.36 2.51 3.83
N ASN A 69 -3.72 1.50 4.62
CA ASN A 69 -2.76 0.55 5.18
C ASN A 69 -2.14 -0.30 4.06
N LEU A 70 -0.83 -0.51 4.12
CA LEU A 70 -0.08 -1.31 3.16
C LEU A 70 0.38 -2.59 3.84
N TYR A 71 -0.18 -3.72 3.39
CA TYR A 71 0.13 -5.04 3.94
C TYR A 71 1.22 -5.67 3.08
N PRO A 72 2.45 -5.86 3.58
CA PRO A 72 3.54 -6.40 2.78
C PRO A 72 3.30 -7.87 2.42
N ARG A 73 3.56 -8.26 1.18
CA ARG A 73 3.48 -9.66 0.75
C ARG A 73 4.57 -10.49 1.41
N LYS A 74 4.23 -11.70 1.86
CA LYS A 74 5.20 -12.66 2.40
C LYS A 74 6.12 -13.18 1.28
N LYS A 75 7.41 -13.34 1.56
CA LYS A 75 8.38 -13.82 0.56
C LYS A 75 8.06 -15.20 -0.03
N ASN A 76 7.47 -16.08 0.79
CA ASN A 76 7.25 -17.49 0.45
C ASN A 76 5.80 -17.80 0.00
N GLY A 77 5.01 -16.82 -0.45
CA GLY A 77 3.64 -17.11 -0.88
C GLY A 77 2.81 -15.93 -1.39
N ASN A 78 1.49 -16.14 -1.43
CA ASN A 78 0.49 -15.17 -1.87
C ASN A 78 -0.20 -14.42 -0.71
N ASP A 79 0.18 -14.75 0.52
CA ASP A 79 -0.32 -14.11 1.72
C ASP A 79 0.38 -12.77 1.99
N TYR A 80 -0.25 -11.97 2.86
CA TYR A 80 0.26 -10.71 3.33
C TYR A 80 0.48 -10.74 4.84
N TRP A 81 1.46 -9.98 5.32
CA TRP A 81 1.66 -9.71 6.74
C TRP A 81 0.57 -8.75 7.24
N ASP A 82 0.05 -9.01 8.44
CA ASP A 82 -0.91 -8.12 9.08
C ASP A 82 -0.27 -6.77 9.44
N TYR A 83 -1.01 -5.67 9.30
CA TYR A 83 -0.54 -4.30 9.55
C TYR A 83 -0.08 -4.06 11.01
N TYR A 84 -0.64 -4.80 11.97
CA TYR A 84 -0.28 -4.71 13.37
C TYR A 84 0.78 -5.73 13.79
N CYS A 85 1.17 -6.65 12.91
CA CYS A 85 2.16 -7.69 13.20
C CYS A 85 3.49 -7.49 12.51
N GLU A 86 4.57 -7.72 13.26
CA GLU A 86 5.94 -7.63 12.78
C GLU A 86 6.13 -8.52 11.56
N ASN A 87 6.49 -7.90 10.45
CA ASN A 87 6.99 -8.58 9.29
C ASN A 87 8.44 -9.02 9.58
N PRO A 88 8.76 -10.32 9.69
CA PRO A 88 10.13 -10.80 9.92
C PRO A 88 11.08 -10.49 8.76
N ASP A 89 10.56 -10.33 7.53
CA ASP A 89 11.34 -10.07 6.33
C ASP A 89 11.84 -8.62 6.29
N THR A 90 11.00 -7.66 6.68
CA THR A 90 11.30 -6.22 6.59
C THR A 90 11.45 -5.53 7.94
N ARG A 91 11.11 -6.21 9.04
CA ARG A 91 11.02 -5.69 10.41
C ARG A 91 10.10 -4.46 10.53
N ARG A 92 9.14 -4.31 9.62
CA ARG A 92 8.16 -3.23 9.60
C ARG A 92 6.73 -3.74 9.44
N SER A 93 5.82 -3.22 10.25
CA SER A 93 4.42 -3.61 10.22
C SER A 93 3.45 -2.48 9.90
N LYS A 94 3.75 -1.23 10.32
CA LYS A 94 2.84 -0.08 10.12
C LYS A 94 3.26 0.80 8.95
N ILE A 95 3.05 0.30 7.74
CA ILE A 95 3.37 1.01 6.50
C ILE A 95 2.05 1.46 5.88
N ALA A 96 1.93 2.75 5.55
CA ALA A 96 0.72 3.29 4.95
C ALA A 96 1.04 4.17 3.73
N LEU A 97 0.03 4.37 2.88
CA LEU A 97 -0.03 5.41 1.87
C LEU A 97 -0.96 6.52 2.41
N HIS A 98 -0.45 7.74 2.59
CA HIS A 98 -1.18 8.81 3.29
C HIS A 98 -0.77 10.23 2.85
N PRO A 99 -1.55 11.28 3.19
CA PRO A 99 -1.15 12.65 2.88
C PRO A 99 -0.11 13.19 3.87
N GLY A 100 0.71 14.11 3.40
CA GLY A 100 1.69 14.85 4.17
C GLY A 100 3.13 14.66 3.71
N SER A 101 4.04 15.36 4.39
CA SER A 101 5.46 15.45 4.02
C SER A 101 6.39 14.57 4.83
N ARG A 102 5.89 13.80 5.81
CA ARG A 102 6.70 12.99 6.71
C ARG A 102 6.46 11.51 6.45
N SER A 103 7.50 10.83 5.96
CA SER A 103 7.50 9.39 5.76
C SER A 103 8.33 8.72 6.86
N MET A 104 7.70 8.22 7.92
CA MET A 104 8.40 7.35 8.88
C MET A 104 8.45 5.90 8.36
N GLY A 105 8.80 5.73 7.08
CA GLY A 105 8.72 4.46 6.36
C GLY A 105 7.45 4.21 5.56
N CYS A 106 6.53 5.16 5.58
CA CYS A 106 5.31 5.18 4.78
C CYS A 106 5.57 5.78 3.39
N ILE A 107 4.57 5.75 2.52
CA ILE A 107 4.56 6.55 1.30
C ILE A 107 3.66 7.74 1.57
N SER A 108 4.24 8.95 1.58
CA SER A 108 3.50 10.16 1.94
C SER A 108 3.36 11.07 0.73
N VAL A 109 2.15 11.52 0.41
CA VAL A 109 1.86 12.43 -0.70
C VAL A 109 1.75 13.85 -0.15
N PRO A 110 2.72 14.75 -0.39
CA PRO A 110 2.73 16.08 0.22
C PRO A 110 1.66 17.02 -0.35
N ASP A 111 1.36 16.87 -1.64
CA ASP A 111 0.35 17.69 -2.33
C ASP A 111 -1.06 17.24 -1.94
N ALA A 112 -1.80 18.11 -1.27
CA ALA A 112 -3.15 17.84 -0.79
C ALA A 112 -4.17 17.62 -1.94
N ASN A 113 -4.02 18.34 -3.05
CA ASN A 113 -4.90 18.18 -4.21
C ASN A 113 -4.65 16.85 -4.89
N CYS A 114 -3.37 16.49 -5.04
CA CYS A 114 -3.00 15.19 -5.61
C CYS A 114 -3.45 14.04 -4.72
N TRP A 115 -3.29 14.17 -3.39
CA TRP A 115 -3.82 13.21 -2.44
C TRP A 115 -5.35 13.07 -2.57
N SER A 116 -6.10 14.18 -2.63
CA SER A 116 -7.56 14.12 -2.73
C SER A 116 -8.02 13.39 -4.00
N ALA A 117 -7.35 13.60 -5.13
CA ALA A 117 -7.64 12.87 -6.36
C ALA A 117 -7.33 11.38 -6.23
N LEU A 118 -6.19 11.05 -5.62
CA LEU A 118 -5.79 9.66 -5.36
C LEU A 118 -6.74 8.96 -4.39
N GLU A 119 -7.16 9.62 -3.32
CA GLU A 119 -8.08 9.09 -2.31
C GLU A 119 -9.44 8.76 -2.93
N LYS A 120 -9.98 9.64 -3.78
CA LYS A 120 -11.22 9.39 -4.51
C LYS A 120 -11.10 8.12 -5.35
N LEU A 121 -10.02 7.99 -6.10
CA LEU A 121 -9.73 6.84 -6.94
C LEU A 121 -9.62 5.54 -6.14
N LEU A 122 -8.89 5.57 -5.02
CA LEU A 122 -8.71 4.43 -4.12
C LEU A 122 -10.01 4.05 -3.38
N THR A 123 -10.96 4.97 -3.27
CA THR A 123 -12.29 4.73 -2.67
C THR A 123 -13.29 4.22 -3.69
N SER A 124 -13.25 4.72 -4.93
CA SER A 124 -14.19 4.37 -6.00
C SER A 124 -13.84 3.07 -6.71
N GLU A 125 -12.55 2.70 -6.75
CA GLU A 125 -12.05 1.52 -7.45
C GLU A 125 -11.49 0.51 -6.46
N ARG A 126 -11.60 -0.79 -6.80
CA ARG A 126 -10.97 -1.85 -6.02
C ARG A 126 -9.47 -1.81 -6.26
N SER A 127 -8.79 -1.10 -5.37
CA SER A 127 -7.33 -1.08 -5.37
C SER A 127 -6.82 -2.35 -4.71
N SER A 128 -6.19 -3.23 -5.48
CA SER A 128 -5.81 -4.54 -4.96
C SER A 128 -4.35 -4.57 -4.49
N ILE A 129 -3.43 -3.96 -5.24
CA ILE A 129 -1.99 -4.10 -5.04
C ILE A 129 -1.23 -2.78 -5.29
N LEU A 130 -0.23 -2.52 -4.46
CA LEU A 130 0.83 -1.54 -4.67
C LEU A 130 2.18 -2.24 -4.84
N SER A 131 2.88 -1.98 -5.94
CA SER A 131 4.28 -2.39 -6.11
C SER A 131 5.24 -1.25 -5.77
N VAL A 132 6.19 -1.50 -4.87
CA VAL A 132 7.27 -0.57 -4.52
C VAL A 132 8.55 -1.02 -5.20
N THR A 133 9.11 -0.18 -6.06
CA THR A 133 10.30 -0.47 -6.86
C THR A 133 11.43 0.54 -6.63
N GLY A 134 12.67 0.14 -6.93
CA GLY A 134 13.85 1.00 -6.89
C GLY A 134 15.11 0.26 -6.48
N VAL A 135 16.19 1.01 -6.22
CA VAL A 135 17.47 0.46 -5.75
C VAL A 135 17.48 0.44 -4.21
N GLU A 136 17.78 -0.71 -3.61
CA GLU A 136 18.09 -0.78 -2.19
C GLU A 136 19.42 -0.05 -1.92
N ARG A 137 19.36 1.09 -1.23
CA ARG A 137 20.57 1.72 -0.70
C ARG A 137 21.00 0.99 0.57
N SER A 138 22.24 0.51 0.61
CA SER A 138 22.87 0.05 1.86
C SER A 138 23.01 1.25 2.81
N GLY A 139 22.71 1.02 4.08
CA GLY A 139 22.68 2.07 5.08
C GLY A 139 22.04 1.59 6.38
N TYR A 140 22.38 2.26 7.48
CA TYR A 140 21.86 1.97 8.80
C TYR A 140 20.38 2.36 8.87
N ARG A 141 19.49 1.43 9.22
CA ARG A 141 18.04 1.68 9.21
C ARG A 141 17.42 1.33 10.55
N SER A 142 16.59 2.25 11.05
CA SER A 142 15.82 2.06 12.28
C SER A 142 14.38 1.72 11.91
N TYR A 143 13.88 0.61 12.45
CA TYR A 143 12.53 0.15 12.19
C TYR A 143 11.72 0.09 13.50
N ILE A 144 10.43 0.41 13.40
CA ILE A 144 9.47 0.17 14.47
C ILE A 144 8.75 -1.13 14.10
N SER A 145 8.96 -2.17 14.90
CA SER A 145 8.24 -3.43 14.77
C SER A 145 7.31 -3.65 15.94
N PHE A 146 6.24 -4.40 15.69
CA PHE A 146 5.27 -4.81 16.70
C PHE A 146 5.21 -6.32 16.69
N SER A 147 5.86 -6.99 17.65
CA SER A 147 5.79 -8.44 17.68
C SER A 147 4.39 -8.89 18.11
N CYS A 148 3.76 -9.73 17.29
CA CYS A 148 2.53 -10.42 17.66
C CYS A 148 2.92 -11.71 18.39
N ASN A 149 2.78 -11.73 19.73
CA ASN A 149 2.70 -12.99 20.44
C ASN A 149 1.30 -13.57 20.20
N GLY A 150 1.21 -14.83 19.79
CA GLY A 150 -0.08 -15.49 19.50
C GLY A 150 -1.08 -15.26 20.64
N GLY A 151 -2.16 -14.55 20.34
CA GLY A 151 -3.16 -14.12 21.31
C GLY A 151 -3.66 -12.73 20.96
N LEU A 152 -4.94 -12.64 20.62
CA LEU A 152 -5.65 -11.41 20.25
C LEU A 152 -5.26 -10.21 21.13
N GLY A 153 -4.74 -9.15 20.50
CA GLY A 153 -5.04 -7.79 20.93
C GLY A 153 -3.94 -6.89 21.52
N ALA A 154 -2.74 -7.37 21.83
CA ALA A 154 -1.70 -6.49 22.41
C ALA A 154 -0.30 -6.74 21.84
N GLY A 155 -0.01 -6.14 20.68
CA GLY A 155 1.34 -6.14 20.12
C GLY A 155 2.32 -5.32 20.98
N LYS A 156 3.43 -5.93 21.40
CA LYS A 156 4.51 -5.22 22.12
C LYS A 156 5.34 -4.43 21.12
N GLN A 157 5.51 -3.12 21.35
CA GLN A 157 6.44 -2.30 20.58
C GLN A 157 7.87 -2.76 20.82
N ILE A 158 8.57 -3.12 19.75
CA ILE A 158 10.00 -3.42 19.80
C ILE A 158 10.68 -2.47 18.82
N LYS A 159 11.44 -1.51 19.35
CA LYS A 159 12.31 -0.67 18.52
C LYS A 159 13.62 -1.41 18.34
N LYS A 160 13.87 -1.93 17.14
CA LYS A 160 15.12 -2.65 16.83
C LYS A 160 15.87 -1.89 15.74
N THR A 161 17.11 -1.55 16.05
CA THR A 161 18.03 -0.89 15.13
C THR A 161 18.83 -1.97 14.41
N VAL A 162 18.81 -1.99 13.06
CA VAL A 162 19.47 -3.04 12.27
C VAL A 162 20.45 -2.42 11.27
N SER A 163 21.70 -2.90 11.32
CA SER A 163 22.67 -2.70 10.24
C SER A 163 22.41 -3.73 9.15
N VAL A 164 21.92 -3.30 7.98
CA VAL A 164 21.87 -4.18 6.80
C VAL A 164 23.15 -3.93 6.00
N ILE A 165 24.11 -4.86 6.13
CA ILE A 165 25.27 -4.94 5.24
C ILE A 165 24.89 -5.93 4.15
N GLY A 166 24.52 -5.42 2.97
CA GLY A 166 24.09 -6.24 1.84
C GLY A 166 24.59 -5.65 0.53
N SER A 167 25.29 -6.47 -0.26
CA SER A 167 25.80 -6.13 -1.59
C SER A 167 24.67 -5.81 -2.56
N LEU A 168 24.96 -4.92 -3.51
CA LEU A 168 24.07 -4.47 -4.58
C LEU A 168 23.45 -5.67 -5.31
N LYS A 169 22.14 -5.91 -5.15
CA LYS A 169 21.37 -6.81 -6.02
C LYS A 169 20.53 -5.96 -6.96
N VAL A 170 20.92 -5.96 -8.23
CA VAL A 170 20.09 -5.46 -9.33
C VAL A 170 19.13 -6.59 -9.69
N THR A 171 17.84 -6.41 -9.43
CA THR A 171 16.79 -7.28 -9.99
C THR A 171 16.45 -6.76 -11.38
N HIS A 172 16.74 -7.58 -12.40
CA HIS A 172 16.30 -7.41 -13.78
C HIS A 172 14.86 -7.87 -13.96
#